data_AF-A0A916S4M0-F1
#
_entry.id   AF-A0A916S4M0-F1
#
_cell.length_a   1.000
_cell.length_b   1.000
_cell.length_c   1.000
_cell.angle_alpha   90.00
_cell.angle_beta   90.00
_cell.angle_gamma   90.00
#
_symmetry.space_group_name_H-M   'P 1'
#
loop_
_entity.id
_entity.type
_entity.pdbx_description
1 polymer ?
#
loop_
_entity_poly.entity_id
_entity_poly.type
_entity_poly.pdbx_seq_one_letter_code
_entity_poly.pdbx_strand_id
1 'polypeptide(L)'
;MRYFSKALTALVVLGSVTQAQAVLPAPTGEYEQLQHRLLTGLPTAAIVDLGKCQMKGGKKPEAIGPIGGLLIRDFMIMRGPQPNIGFSDDHLTVMPDGTPVLEVIQYRVMPDDTATITANRFSPGDYKKISKPMVFNCHVGTALRFGPKQHGIIPAENG
;
A
#
# COMPACT_ATOMS: atom_id res chain seq x y z
N MET A 1 52.64 -64.38 -14.80
CA MET A 1 51.38 -63.79 -14.29
C MET A 1 51.77 -62.74 -13.26
N ARG A 2 51.74 -61.44 -13.62
CA ARG A 2 50.83 -60.36 -13.13
C ARG A 2 50.65 -60.38 -11.59
N TYR A 3 50.81 -59.31 -10.81
CA TYR A 3 50.40 -57.91 -11.02
C TYR A 3 51.20 -56.92 -10.15
N PHE A 4 51.55 -55.77 -10.73
CA PHE A 4 51.88 -54.54 -10.00
C PHE A 4 50.60 -53.94 -9.42
N SER A 5 50.56 -53.67 -8.11
CA SER A 5 49.46 -52.94 -7.47
C SER A 5 49.83 -51.45 -7.39
N LYS A 6 49.19 -50.62 -8.23
CA LYS A 6 49.30 -49.16 -8.16
C LYS A 6 48.25 -48.65 -7.17
N ALA A 7 48.70 -48.06 -6.07
CA ALA A 7 47.85 -47.31 -5.16
C ALA A 7 47.40 -46.01 -5.86
N LEU A 8 46.09 -45.83 -5.98
CA LEU A 8 45.46 -44.63 -6.53
C LEU A 8 45.03 -43.74 -5.37
N THR A 9 45.75 -42.66 -5.12
CA THR A 9 45.39 -41.67 -4.10
C THR A 9 44.35 -40.71 -4.68
N ALA A 10 43.10 -40.81 -4.23
CA ALA A 10 42.03 -39.89 -4.63
C ALA A 10 42.09 -38.61 -3.78
N LEU A 11 42.39 -37.47 -4.41
CA LEU A 11 42.38 -36.14 -3.79
C LEU A 11 40.95 -35.59 -3.84
N VAL A 12 40.23 -35.59 -2.71
CA VAL A 12 38.91 -34.96 -2.59
C VAL A 12 39.10 -33.47 -2.30
N VAL A 13 38.89 -32.63 -3.31
CA VAL A 13 38.85 -31.17 -3.14
C VAL A 13 37.48 -30.78 -2.59
N LEU A 14 37.41 -30.50 -1.30
CA LEU A 14 36.25 -29.87 -0.66
C LEU A 14 36.23 -28.39 -1.08
N GLY A 15 35.53 -28.09 -2.17
CA GLY A 15 35.23 -26.71 -2.57
C GLY A 15 34.16 -26.13 -1.65
N SER A 16 34.53 -25.17 -0.81
CA SER A 16 33.61 -24.34 -0.03
C SER A 16 32.76 -23.51 -0.99
N VAL A 17 31.51 -23.91 -1.24
CA VAL A 17 30.57 -23.10 -2.02
C VAL A 17 30.05 -21.99 -1.10
N THR A 18 30.68 -20.83 -1.13
CA THR A 18 30.15 -19.64 -0.45
C THR A 18 28.88 -19.21 -1.18
N GLN A 19 27.71 -19.58 -0.65
CA GLN A 19 26.44 -19.05 -1.14
C GLN A 19 26.38 -17.56 -0.77
N ALA A 20 26.71 -16.70 -1.73
CA ALA A 20 26.38 -15.29 -1.64
C ALA A 20 24.86 -15.17 -1.73
N GLN A 21 24.19 -15.00 -0.58
CA GLN A 21 22.80 -14.57 -0.56
C GLN A 21 22.77 -13.16 -1.16
N ALA A 22 22.17 -13.02 -2.35
CA ALA A 22 21.93 -11.71 -2.93
C ALA A 22 20.97 -10.95 -2.01
N VAL A 23 21.50 -10.06 -1.18
CA VAL A 23 20.72 -9.09 -0.42
C VAL A 23 20.17 -8.11 -1.45
N LEU A 24 18.88 -8.18 -1.72
CA LEU A 24 18.21 -7.17 -2.55
C LEU A 24 18.43 -5.80 -1.89
N PRO A 25 18.77 -4.75 -2.67
CA PRO A 25 18.93 -3.41 -2.12
C PRO A 25 17.65 -3.00 -1.40
N ALA A 26 17.83 -2.35 -0.24
CA ALA A 26 16.70 -1.84 0.54
C ALA A 26 15.86 -0.89 -0.35
N PRO A 27 14.52 -0.96 -0.27
CA PRO A 27 13.65 -0.04 -1.00
C PRO A 27 14.05 1.41 -0.73
N THR A 28 14.28 2.21 -1.77
CA THR A 28 14.83 3.57 -1.64
C THR A 28 13.76 4.66 -1.54
N GLY A 29 12.54 4.40 -2.00
CA GLY A 29 11.39 5.31 -1.92
C GLY A 29 10.21 4.71 -1.14
N GLU A 30 9.22 5.54 -0.81
CA GLU A 30 8.05 5.10 -0.03
C GLU A 30 7.14 4.16 -0.84
N TYR A 31 7.05 4.38 -2.15
CA TYR A 31 6.38 3.50 -3.09
C TYR A 31 6.99 2.10 -3.08
N GLU A 32 8.32 1.96 -3.20
CA GLU A 32 8.97 0.64 -3.19
C GLU A 32 8.83 -0.04 -1.82
N GLN A 33 8.87 0.74 -0.72
CA GLN A 33 8.61 0.22 0.62
C GLN A 33 7.18 -0.34 0.72
N LEU A 34 6.17 0.40 0.25
CA LEU A 34 4.79 -0.07 0.20
C LEU A 34 4.70 -1.35 -0.63
N GLN A 35 5.25 -1.34 -1.85
CA GLN A 35 5.24 -2.50 -2.75
C GLN A 35 5.83 -3.74 -2.07
N HIS A 36 6.99 -3.58 -1.44
CA HIS A 36 7.67 -4.67 -0.74
C HIS A 36 6.80 -5.22 0.40
N ARG A 37 6.23 -4.35 1.25
CA ARG A 37 5.36 -4.78 2.36
C ARG A 37 4.14 -5.56 1.87
N LEU A 38 3.48 -5.08 0.83
CA LEU A 38 2.29 -5.72 0.26
C LEU A 38 2.62 -7.08 -0.36
N LEU A 39 3.68 -7.16 -1.17
CA LEU A 39 4.07 -8.42 -1.82
C LEU A 39 4.66 -9.47 -0.87
N THR A 40 5.18 -9.04 0.28
CA THR A 40 5.65 -9.94 1.34
C THR A 40 4.54 -10.35 2.31
N GLY A 41 3.31 -9.87 2.11
CA GLY A 41 2.17 -10.19 2.97
C GLY A 41 2.23 -9.55 4.37
N LEU A 42 3.09 -8.54 4.57
CA LEU A 42 3.16 -7.83 5.84
C LEU A 42 1.89 -7.00 6.05
N PRO A 43 1.18 -7.14 7.18
CA PRO A 43 0.02 -6.31 7.50
C PRO A 43 0.39 -4.83 7.39
N THR A 44 -0.31 -4.09 6.53
CA THR A 44 0.05 -2.72 6.17
C THR A 44 -1.14 -1.80 6.39
N ALA A 45 -0.98 -0.84 7.30
CA ALA A 45 -1.91 0.24 7.52
C ALA A 45 -1.55 1.41 6.60
N ALA A 46 -2.56 2.02 5.96
CA ALA A 46 -2.47 3.32 5.33
C ALA A 46 -3.04 4.36 6.29
N ILE A 47 -2.29 5.43 6.57
CA ILE A 47 -2.76 6.58 7.36
C ILE A 47 -2.67 7.81 6.48
N VAL A 48 -3.80 8.50 6.29
CA VAL A 48 -3.90 9.72 5.49
C VAL A 48 -4.23 10.91 6.38
N ASP A 49 -3.44 11.97 6.26
CA ASP A 49 -3.76 13.30 6.76
C ASP A 49 -4.27 14.12 5.57
N LEU A 50 -5.59 14.16 5.39
CA LEU A 50 -6.19 14.92 4.29
C LEU A 50 -5.88 16.41 4.43
N GLY A 51 -5.56 16.89 5.63
CA GLY A 51 -5.03 18.22 5.96
C GLY A 51 -3.75 18.60 5.21
N LYS A 52 -2.94 17.62 4.82
CA LYS A 52 -1.68 17.81 4.08
C LYS A 52 -1.78 17.54 2.57
N CYS A 53 -2.95 17.12 2.09
CA CYS A 53 -3.18 16.93 0.66
C CYS A 53 -3.73 18.20 -0.01
N GLN A 54 -3.46 18.33 -1.30
CA GLN A 54 -4.07 19.33 -2.18
C GLN A 54 -5.37 18.79 -2.76
N MET A 55 -6.48 19.52 -2.59
CA MET A 55 -7.76 19.14 -3.20
C MET A 55 -7.85 19.69 -4.63
N LYS A 56 -8.26 18.85 -5.59
CA LYS A 56 -8.46 19.27 -6.98
C LYS A 56 -9.81 19.95 -7.14
N GLY A 57 -9.84 21.14 -7.76
CA GLY A 57 -11.08 21.78 -8.22
C GLY A 57 -11.80 22.71 -7.21
N GLY A 58 -11.16 23.14 -6.12
CA GLY A 58 -11.73 24.15 -5.23
C GLY A 58 -10.97 24.34 -3.92
N LYS A 59 -11.36 25.34 -3.12
CA LYS A 59 -10.84 25.52 -1.75
C LYS A 59 -11.25 24.33 -0.90
N LYS A 60 -10.27 23.68 -0.29
CA LYS A 60 -10.48 22.74 0.80
C LYS A 60 -11.31 23.46 1.89
N PRO A 61 -12.38 22.84 2.43
CA PRO A 61 -13.05 23.42 3.58
C PRO A 61 -12.00 23.71 4.66
N GLU A 62 -11.87 24.97 5.08
CA GLU A 62 -10.80 25.43 5.98
C GLU A 62 -10.86 24.73 7.35
N ALA A 63 -12.01 24.13 7.68
CA ALA A 63 -12.21 23.38 8.90
C ALA A 63 -12.09 21.88 8.62
N ILE A 64 -11.15 21.26 9.32
CA ILE A 64 -11.00 19.82 9.51
C ILE A 64 -10.33 19.14 8.30
N GLY A 65 -9.00 19.06 8.32
CA GLY A 65 -8.28 18.06 7.52
C GLY A 65 -8.29 16.74 8.28
N PRO A 66 -9.27 15.85 8.07
CA PRO A 66 -9.38 14.64 8.88
C PRO A 66 -8.16 13.75 8.66
N ILE A 67 -7.81 13.04 9.72
CA ILE A 67 -6.85 11.94 9.66
C ILE A 67 -7.67 10.65 9.59
N GLY A 68 -7.51 9.91 8.50
CA GLY A 68 -8.16 8.62 8.28
C GLY A 68 -7.14 7.50 8.24
N GLY A 69 -7.58 6.26 8.46
CA GLY A 69 -6.72 5.10 8.36
C GLY A 69 -7.47 3.82 8.06
N LEU A 70 -6.81 2.90 7.35
CA LEU A 70 -7.34 1.58 7.02
C LEU A 70 -6.22 0.53 6.96
N LEU A 71 -6.56 -0.74 7.14
CA LEU A 71 -5.67 -1.85 6.82
C LEU A 71 -5.86 -2.21 5.35
N ILE A 72 -4.79 -2.18 4.57
CA ILE A 72 -4.82 -2.59 3.18
C ILE A 72 -4.96 -4.11 3.14
N ARG A 73 -6.17 -4.59 2.87
CA ARG A 73 -6.47 -6.01 2.72
C ARG A 73 -6.25 -6.45 1.27
N ASP A 74 -6.79 -5.67 0.35
CA ASP A 74 -6.78 -5.96 -1.09
C ASP A 74 -6.06 -4.85 -1.85
N PHE A 75 -5.22 -5.22 -2.80
CA PHE A 75 -4.46 -4.29 -3.63
C PHE A 75 -4.18 -4.87 -5.02
N MET A 76 -3.84 -4.00 -5.95
CA MET A 76 -3.43 -4.35 -7.30
C MET A 76 -2.23 -3.51 -7.74
N ILE A 77 -1.20 -4.18 -8.27
CA ILE A 77 -0.02 -3.51 -8.83
C ILE A 77 -0.18 -3.44 -10.35
N MET A 78 -0.37 -2.23 -10.86
CA MET A 78 -0.39 -1.96 -12.28
C MET A 78 1.04 -1.71 -12.75
N ARG A 79 1.54 -2.53 -13.68
CA ARG A 79 2.88 -2.40 -14.28
C ARG A 79 2.89 -1.79 -15.69
N GLY A 80 1.72 -1.37 -16.18
CA GLY A 80 1.54 -0.82 -17.52
C GLY A 80 2.14 0.59 -17.68
N PRO A 81 1.79 1.32 -18.75
CA PRO A 81 2.36 2.64 -19.05
C PRO A 81 2.09 3.71 -17.99
N GLN A 82 1.15 3.46 -17.08
CA GLN A 82 0.87 4.29 -15.90
C GLN A 82 0.98 3.40 -14.65
N PRO A 83 2.22 3.08 -14.21
CA PRO A 83 2.43 2.18 -13.09
C PRO A 83 1.89 2.78 -11.80
N ASN A 84 1.21 1.97 -11.00
CA ASN A 84 0.70 2.38 -9.69
C ASN A 84 0.33 1.17 -8.83
N ILE A 85 0.21 1.41 -7.53
CA ILE A 85 -0.44 0.51 -6.58
C ILE A 85 -1.83 1.07 -6.28
N GLY A 86 -2.85 0.31 -6.66
CA GLY A 86 -4.25 0.63 -6.42
C GLY A 86 -4.82 -0.18 -5.27
N PHE A 87 -5.55 0.47 -4.37
CA PHE A 87 -6.39 -0.18 -3.35
C PHE A 87 -7.60 0.70 -3.04
N SER A 88 -8.59 0.15 -2.37
CA SER A 88 -9.80 0.87 -2.00
C SER A 88 -10.33 0.46 -0.64
N ASP A 89 -11.14 1.34 -0.09
CA ASP A 89 -11.97 1.12 1.08
C ASP A 89 -13.39 1.55 0.74
N ASP A 90 -14.38 0.81 1.24
CA ASP A 90 -15.76 1.22 1.22
C ASP A 90 -16.37 1.08 2.60
N HIS A 91 -17.16 2.08 2.99
CA HIS A 91 -17.83 2.04 4.28
C HIS A 91 -19.13 2.84 4.25
N LEU A 92 -20.10 2.38 5.05
CA LEU A 92 -21.29 3.15 5.35
C LEU A 92 -20.95 4.20 6.40
N THR A 93 -21.40 5.43 6.16
CA THR A 93 -21.24 6.54 7.09
C THR A 93 -22.44 7.48 7.00
N VAL A 94 -22.45 8.51 7.84
CA VAL A 94 -23.50 9.51 7.90
C VAL A 94 -22.89 10.89 7.68
N MET A 95 -23.44 11.65 6.73
CA MET A 95 -23.03 13.02 6.47
C MET A 95 -23.43 13.97 7.63
N PRO A 96 -22.87 15.19 7.71
CA PRO A 96 -23.22 16.15 8.76
C PRO A 96 -24.71 16.51 8.83
N ASP A 97 -25.45 16.35 7.75
CA ASP A 97 -26.90 16.59 7.68
C ASP A 97 -27.75 15.38 8.11
N GLY A 98 -27.13 14.28 8.53
CA GLY A 98 -27.80 13.04 8.95
C GLY A 98 -28.07 12.05 7.81
N THR A 99 -27.71 12.36 6.57
CA THR A 99 -27.94 11.47 5.42
C THR A 99 -26.99 10.27 5.47
N PRO A 100 -27.49 9.01 5.44
CA PRO A 100 -26.65 7.82 5.30
C PRO A 100 -26.08 7.72 3.88
N VAL A 101 -24.79 7.40 3.77
CA VAL A 101 -24.08 7.30 2.49
C VAL A 101 -23.14 6.10 2.48
N LEU A 102 -22.96 5.50 1.30
CA LEU A 102 -21.85 4.61 1.02
C LEU A 102 -20.70 5.46 0.47
N GLU A 103 -19.61 5.55 1.21
CA GLU A 103 -18.38 6.20 0.75
C GLU A 103 -17.44 5.14 0.17
N VAL A 104 -16.98 5.34 -1.06
CA VAL A 104 -15.98 4.50 -1.72
C VAL A 104 -14.74 5.34 -1.98
N ILE A 105 -13.64 4.97 -1.34
CA ILE A 105 -12.38 5.69 -1.37
C ILE A 105 -11.35 4.86 -2.14
N GLN A 106 -10.84 5.44 -3.22
CA GLN A 106 -9.85 4.82 -4.08
C GLN A 106 -8.50 5.50 -3.92
N TYR A 107 -7.46 4.71 -3.70
CA TYR A 107 -6.08 5.14 -3.58
C TYR A 107 -5.30 4.67 -4.79
N ARG A 108 -4.52 5.56 -5.39
CA ARG A 108 -3.55 5.25 -6.44
C ARG A 108 -2.21 5.83 -6.05
N VAL A 109 -1.27 4.99 -5.67
CA VAL A 109 0.09 5.37 -5.28
C VAL A 109 1.00 5.19 -6.48
N MET A 110 1.71 6.25 -6.85
CA MET A 110 2.57 6.32 -8.03
C MET A 110 4.05 6.10 -7.63
N PRO A 111 4.92 5.64 -8.55
CA PRO A 111 6.34 5.43 -8.27
C PRO A 111 7.14 6.70 -7.90
N ASP A 112 6.60 7.89 -8.15
CA ASP A 112 7.23 9.17 -7.82
C ASP A 112 6.87 9.67 -6.41
N ASP A 113 6.43 8.77 -5.52
CA ASP A 113 5.97 9.06 -4.16
C ASP A 113 4.83 10.08 -4.11
N THR A 114 4.00 10.11 -5.15
CA THR A 114 2.72 10.81 -5.14
C THR A 114 1.56 9.82 -5.05
N ALA A 115 0.41 10.31 -4.57
CA ALA A 115 -0.81 9.53 -4.54
C ALA A 115 -2.03 10.38 -4.91
N THR A 116 -2.96 9.77 -5.63
CA THR A 116 -4.31 10.31 -5.82
C THR A 116 -5.29 9.53 -4.96
N ILE A 117 -6.04 10.25 -4.12
CA ILE A 117 -7.14 9.70 -3.34
C ILE A 117 -8.44 10.26 -3.90
N THR A 118 -9.37 9.38 -4.29
CA THR A 118 -10.67 9.75 -4.82
C THR A 118 -11.77 9.18 -3.96
N ALA A 119 -12.52 10.04 -3.28
CA ALA A 119 -13.70 9.66 -2.50
C ALA A 119 -14.97 9.94 -3.32
N ASN A 120 -15.78 8.90 -3.53
CA ASN A 120 -17.10 8.97 -4.12
C ASN A 120 -18.14 8.66 -3.05
N ARG A 121 -19.30 9.33 -3.14
CA ARG A 121 -20.45 9.04 -2.28
C ARG A 121 -21.62 8.56 -3.12
N PHE A 122 -22.26 7.52 -2.63
CA PHE A 122 -23.41 6.89 -3.23
C PHE A 122 -24.55 6.78 -2.22
N SER A 123 -25.78 6.80 -2.74
CA SER A 123 -26.97 6.40 -1.99
C SER A 123 -26.86 4.91 -1.64
N PRO A 124 -27.03 4.50 -0.37
CA PRO A 124 -26.95 3.09 0.00
C PRO A 124 -28.06 2.21 -0.60
N GLY A 125 -29.21 2.81 -0.94
CA GLY A 125 -30.39 2.06 -1.40
C GLY A 125 -30.35 1.70 -2.88
N ASP A 126 -29.82 2.59 -3.72
CA ASP A 126 -29.83 2.43 -5.19
C ASP A 126 -28.47 2.63 -5.85
N TYR A 127 -27.41 2.84 -5.06
CA TYR A 127 -26.04 3.05 -5.50
C TYR A 127 -25.86 4.19 -6.50
N LYS A 128 -26.83 5.11 -6.58
CA LYS A 128 -26.67 6.31 -7.39
C LYS A 128 -25.69 7.25 -6.74
N LYS A 129 -24.87 7.90 -7.55
CA LYS A 129 -23.93 8.91 -7.10
C LYS A 129 -24.67 10.15 -6.60
N ILE A 130 -24.34 10.59 -5.38
CA ILE A 130 -25.05 11.70 -4.73
C ILE A 130 -24.23 13.00 -4.67
N SER A 131 -22.94 12.95 -5.02
CA SER A 131 -22.08 14.13 -5.08
C SER A 131 -20.99 14.02 -6.14
N LYS A 132 -20.36 15.15 -6.49
CA LYS A 132 -19.09 15.12 -7.23
C LYS A 132 -18.02 14.41 -6.39
N PRO A 133 -17.05 13.70 -7.02
CA PRO A 133 -15.93 13.13 -6.29
C PRO A 133 -15.12 14.21 -5.59
N MET A 134 -14.64 13.90 -4.40
CA MET A 134 -13.54 14.63 -3.78
C MET A 134 -12.25 13.96 -4.23
N VAL A 135 -11.34 14.76 -4.79
CA VAL A 135 -10.05 14.27 -5.31
C VAL A 135 -8.92 15.00 -4.60
N PHE A 136 -8.03 14.23 -3.99
CA PHE A 136 -6.87 14.72 -3.25
C PHE A 136 -5.59 14.20 -3.87
N ASN A 137 -4.65 15.11 -4.10
CA ASN A 137 -3.26 14.80 -4.45
C ASN A 137 -2.43 14.89 -3.17
N CYS A 138 -1.75 13.80 -2.82
CA CYS A 138 -1.00 13.65 -1.58
C CYS A 138 0.44 13.24 -1.90
N HIS A 139 1.39 13.70 -1.09
CA HIS A 139 2.74 13.14 -1.08
C HIS A 139 2.81 11.96 -0.12
N VAL A 140 3.41 10.87 -0.58
CA VAL A 140 3.68 9.68 0.23
C VAL A 140 4.83 9.99 1.21
N GLY A 141 4.83 9.36 2.38
CA GLY A 141 5.76 9.62 3.48
C GLY A 141 5.38 10.83 4.34
N THR A 142 4.63 11.79 3.81
CA THR A 142 4.20 12.98 4.55
C THR A 142 2.70 13.03 4.81
N ALA A 143 1.88 13.15 3.76
CA ALA A 143 0.42 13.23 3.86
C ALA A 143 -0.24 11.85 3.88
N LEU A 144 0.32 10.89 3.13
CA LEU A 144 -0.08 9.48 3.14
C LEU A 144 1.10 8.64 3.59
N ARG A 145 0.92 7.83 4.63
CA ARG A 145 1.99 6.99 5.19
C ARG A 145 1.55 5.54 5.30
N PHE A 146 2.52 4.65 5.15
CA PHE A 146 2.31 3.22 5.24
C PHE A 146 3.18 2.63 6.34
N GLY A 147 2.62 1.70 7.11
CA GLY A 147 3.35 1.11 8.23
C GLY A 147 2.73 -0.21 8.69
N PRO A 148 3.35 -0.88 9.67
CA PRO A 148 2.73 -2.03 10.31
C PRO A 148 1.38 -1.65 10.91
N LYS A 149 0.48 -2.64 11.05
CA LYS A 149 -0.71 -2.50 11.89
C LYS A 149 -0.26 -2.08 13.30
N GLN A 150 -0.50 -0.82 13.66
CA GLN A 150 -0.27 -0.34 15.02
C GLN A 150 -1.46 -0.74 15.88
N HIS A 151 -1.20 -1.38 17.03
CA HIS A 151 -2.25 -1.67 18.00
C HIS A 151 -2.83 -0.33 18.52
N GLY A 152 -4.16 -0.14 18.38
CA GLY A 152 -4.88 1.00 18.93
C GLY A 152 -5.16 2.18 18.00
N ILE A 153 -4.72 2.15 16.74
CA ILE A 153 -4.94 3.27 15.78
C ILE A 153 -6.08 3.01 14.78
N ILE A 154 -6.41 1.74 14.54
CA ILE A 154 -7.58 1.35 13.74
C ILE A 154 -8.53 0.63 14.72
N PRO A 155 -9.77 1.10 14.91
CA PRO A 155 -10.75 0.41 15.73
C PRO A 155 -10.84 -1.05 15.25
N ALA A 156 -10.78 -2.00 16.19
CA ALA A 156 -11.07 -3.38 15.85
C ALA A 156 -12.48 -3.42 15.25
N GLU A 157 -12.63 -4.06 14.09
CA GLU A 157 -13.93 -4.55 13.63
C GLU A 157 -14.40 -5.56 14.69
N ASN A 158 -15.19 -5.08 15.65
CA ASN A 158 -16.01 -5.96 16.45
C ASN A 158 -17.23 -6.28 15.59
N GLY A 159 -17.21 -7.47 14.99
CA GLY A 159 -18.36 -8.05 14.28
C GLY A 159 -19.54 -8.34 15.20
#